data_AF-A0A958NYT4-F1
#
_entry.id   AF-A0A958NYT4-F1
#
_cell.length_a   1.000
_cell.length_b   1.000
_cell.length_c   1.000
_cell.angle_alpha   90.00
_cell.angle_beta   90.00
_cell.angle_gamma   90.00
#
_symmetry.space_group_name_H-M   'P 1'
#
loop_
_entity.id
_entity.type
_entity.pdbx_description
1 polymer ?
#
loop_
_entity_poly.entity_id
_entity_poly.type
_entity_poly.pdbx_seq_one_letter_code
_entity_poly.pdbx_strand_id
1 'polypeptide(L)'
;HEAAGHAPILINSEFADYLKRYAEIARKAIISKEDLDQYEAIRILSDVKENPESTPEEVQRAEKHLEKVSSAITKISEAGWLSRMNWWTAEYGLIGDLKKPKIFGAGLLSSVGEARQCLGDSVKKIPLTVDCVETGYDITEPQPQLFVTPNFETLHKVLEDLADKMAFRLGGEAGLSRALEARTINTVQLDSGLQISGELETFKLDDKKQPCFIKLKGPSQISYNYHQIEGQGPDYHGHGYSTPLGSFNGWHPNDGPLTLEKLKVLGIQENQPAKLKYDSGIIVAGVVNQIHNIDGEPKLIQLTSCKVEWNHETLFQPEWGPFDLALGNSVTSVFAGPADRNFLNDSADFVAARVPIRKYSQEEQKTHTLFYQLRKLRETQSANAENLKEILENWSRTESKNWLVGLEILELLNNLNGTDSLKESVKKIILTTNDSESESYFLDGYRLIKH
;
A
#
# COMPACT_ATOMS: atom_id res chain seq x y z
N HIS A 1 -2.18 -4.96 -19.28
CA HIS A 1 -2.55 -5.23 -17.89
C HIS A 1 -3.71 -4.33 -17.44
N GLU A 2 -3.51 -3.04 -17.19
CA GLU A 2 -4.57 -2.11 -16.73
C GLU A 2 -5.86 -2.12 -17.56
N ALA A 3 -5.76 -1.83 -18.86
CA ALA A 3 -6.94 -1.65 -19.73
C ALA A 3 -7.71 -2.96 -20.00
N ALA A 4 -7.02 -4.10 -20.00
CA ALA A 4 -7.59 -5.39 -20.37
C ALA A 4 -7.95 -6.26 -19.15
N GLY A 5 -7.25 -6.08 -18.03
CA GLY A 5 -7.44 -6.84 -16.79
C GLY A 5 -8.27 -6.07 -15.77
N HIS A 6 -7.75 -4.96 -15.26
CA HIS A 6 -8.44 -4.18 -14.21
C HIS A 6 -9.67 -3.43 -14.72
N ALA A 7 -9.52 -2.62 -15.77
CA ALA A 7 -10.56 -1.69 -16.20
C ALA A 7 -11.94 -2.36 -16.48
N PRO A 8 -12.03 -3.54 -17.13
CA PRO A 8 -13.31 -4.14 -17.44
C PRO A 8 -14.11 -4.59 -16.21
N ILE A 9 -13.46 -5.02 -15.13
CA ILE A 9 -14.14 -5.53 -13.94
C ILE A 9 -14.62 -4.40 -13.01
N LEU A 10 -14.01 -3.22 -13.10
CA LEU A 10 -14.38 -2.04 -12.27
C LEU A 10 -15.81 -1.53 -12.51
N ILE A 11 -16.42 -1.85 -13.66
CA ILE A 11 -17.83 -1.48 -13.93
C ILE A 11 -18.81 -2.30 -13.09
N ASN A 12 -18.37 -3.44 -12.53
CA ASN A 12 -19.17 -4.23 -11.59
C ASN A 12 -19.20 -3.51 -10.23
N SER A 13 -20.39 -3.13 -9.77
CA SER A 13 -20.55 -2.36 -8.53
C SER A 13 -20.07 -3.11 -7.29
N GLU A 14 -20.30 -4.42 -7.19
CA GLU A 14 -19.90 -5.22 -6.02
C GLU A 14 -18.37 -5.31 -5.90
N PHE A 15 -17.69 -5.51 -7.02
CA PHE A 15 -16.22 -5.54 -7.07
C PHE A 15 -15.62 -4.15 -6.85
N ALA A 16 -16.21 -3.10 -7.42
CA ALA A 16 -15.79 -1.72 -7.17
C ALA A 16 -15.91 -1.35 -5.68
N ASP A 17 -17.00 -1.76 -5.03
CA ASP A 17 -17.20 -1.55 -3.60
C ASP A 17 -16.22 -2.37 -2.77
N TYR A 18 -15.86 -3.58 -3.21
CA TYR A 18 -14.78 -4.37 -2.60
C TYR A 18 -13.45 -3.62 -2.63
N LEU A 19 -13.07 -3.08 -3.79
CA LEU A 19 -11.80 -2.35 -3.92
C LEU A 19 -11.77 -1.07 -3.08
N LYS A 20 -12.89 -0.32 -3.01
CA LYS A 20 -12.99 0.84 -2.11
C LYS A 20 -12.77 0.41 -0.67
N ARG A 21 -13.44 -0.68 -0.26
CA ARG A 21 -13.32 -1.20 1.11
C ARG A 21 -11.91 -1.70 1.41
N TYR A 22 -11.30 -2.41 0.47
CA TYR A 22 -9.91 -2.83 0.53
C TYR A 22 -8.99 -1.63 0.75
N ALA A 23 -9.18 -0.54 0.00
CA ALA A 23 -8.38 0.68 0.13
C ALA A 23 -8.58 1.37 1.50
N GLU A 24 -9.80 1.41 2.03
CA GLU A 24 -10.08 1.93 3.37
C GLU A 24 -9.33 1.18 4.48
N ILE A 25 -9.27 -0.15 4.37
CA ILE A 25 -8.55 -1.04 5.28
C ILE A 25 -7.04 -0.90 5.08
N ALA A 26 -6.58 -0.90 3.84
CA ALA A 26 -5.16 -0.76 3.49
C ALA A 26 -4.55 0.55 4.00
N ARG A 27 -5.31 1.65 3.99
CA ARG A 27 -4.88 2.91 4.58
C ARG A 27 -4.53 2.81 6.07
N LYS A 28 -5.11 1.85 6.79
CA LYS A 28 -4.89 1.64 8.24
C LYS A 28 -3.85 0.55 8.53
N ALA A 29 -3.44 -0.22 7.51
CA ALA A 29 -2.61 -1.40 7.67
C ALA A 29 -1.18 -1.05 8.04
N ILE A 30 -0.70 -1.60 9.15
CA ILE A 30 0.66 -1.40 9.62
C ILE A 30 1.65 -2.00 8.61
N ILE A 31 2.48 -1.12 8.04
CA ILE A 31 3.67 -1.46 7.28
C ILE A 31 4.85 -1.53 8.22
N SER A 32 5.76 -2.49 8.04
CA SER A 32 6.97 -2.63 8.84
C SER A 32 8.17 -1.97 8.17
N LYS A 33 9.21 -1.72 8.95
CA LYS A 33 10.51 -1.27 8.44
C LYS A 33 11.10 -2.26 7.42
N GLU A 34 10.88 -3.55 7.63
CA GLU A 34 11.31 -4.61 6.71
C GLU A 34 10.60 -4.49 5.35
N ASP A 35 9.30 -4.18 5.33
CA ASP A 35 8.57 -3.94 4.09
C ASP A 35 9.06 -2.69 3.36
N LEU A 36 9.33 -1.60 4.10
CA LEU A 36 9.85 -0.35 3.52
C LEU A 36 11.25 -0.57 2.91
N ASP A 37 12.11 -1.31 3.61
CA ASP A 37 13.44 -1.65 3.11
C ASP A 37 13.34 -2.53 1.85
N GLN A 38 12.40 -3.48 1.82
CA GLN A 38 12.16 -4.31 0.64
C GLN A 38 11.65 -3.49 -0.54
N TYR A 39 10.66 -2.62 -0.31
CA TYR A 39 10.14 -1.71 -1.32
C TYR A 39 11.24 -0.86 -1.93
N GLU A 40 12.09 -0.26 -1.10
CA GLU A 40 13.19 0.59 -1.58
C GLU A 40 14.23 -0.22 -2.37
N ALA A 41 14.55 -1.45 -1.93
CA ALA A 41 15.45 -2.33 -2.69
C ALA A 41 14.89 -2.72 -4.07
N ILE A 42 13.57 -2.98 -4.16
CA ILE A 42 12.89 -3.24 -5.44
C ILE A 42 12.94 -2.00 -6.33
N ARG A 43 12.64 -0.81 -5.76
CA ARG A 43 12.66 0.47 -6.48
C ARG A 43 14.04 0.74 -7.08
N ILE A 44 15.09 0.60 -6.28
CA ILE A 44 16.48 0.76 -6.73
C ILE A 44 16.82 -0.22 -7.86
N LEU A 45 16.43 -1.50 -7.72
CA LEU A 45 16.67 -2.49 -8.77
C LEU A 45 15.92 -2.13 -10.06
N SER A 46 14.68 -1.65 -9.97
CA SER A 46 13.89 -1.20 -11.11
C SER A 46 14.57 -0.02 -11.80
N ASP A 47 14.93 1.03 -11.05
CA ASP A 47 15.61 2.22 -11.58
C ASP A 47 16.90 1.86 -12.32
N VAL A 48 17.69 0.93 -11.77
CA VAL A 48 18.95 0.47 -12.37
C VAL A 48 18.70 -0.40 -13.61
N LYS A 49 17.70 -1.28 -13.62
CA LYS A 49 17.37 -2.12 -14.78
C LYS A 49 16.74 -1.33 -15.93
N GLU A 50 16.01 -0.26 -15.62
CA GLU A 50 15.39 0.61 -16.63
C GLU A 50 16.35 1.63 -17.22
N ASN A 51 17.47 1.93 -16.54
CA ASN A 51 18.48 2.86 -17.03
C ASN A 51 19.37 2.20 -18.11
N PRO A 52 19.33 2.66 -19.38
CA PRO A 52 20.17 2.10 -20.44
C PRO A 52 21.68 2.30 -20.23
N GLU A 53 22.07 3.23 -19.34
CA GLU A 53 23.47 3.53 -19.04
C GLU A 53 24.02 2.69 -17.87
N SER A 54 23.18 1.91 -17.18
CA SER A 54 23.61 1.12 -16.03
C SER A 54 24.54 -0.04 -16.40
N THR A 55 25.57 -0.26 -15.58
CA THR A 55 26.55 -1.33 -15.82
C THR A 55 26.06 -2.68 -15.28
N PRO A 56 26.56 -3.82 -15.81
CA PRO A 56 26.25 -5.14 -15.25
C PRO A 56 26.57 -5.26 -13.75
N GLU A 57 27.64 -4.60 -13.28
CA GLU A 57 28.03 -4.59 -11.87
C GLU A 57 27.05 -3.81 -10.98
N GLU A 58 26.44 -2.75 -11.51
CA GLU A 58 25.41 -1.98 -10.79
C GLU A 58 24.13 -2.81 -10.63
N VAL A 59 23.70 -3.48 -11.70
CA VAL A 59 22.56 -4.40 -11.68
C VAL A 59 22.81 -5.53 -10.66
N GLN A 60 23.97 -6.18 -10.73
CA GLN A 60 24.30 -7.28 -9.81
C GLN A 60 24.34 -6.82 -8.35
N ARG A 61 24.82 -5.59 -8.09
CA ARG A 61 24.82 -5.02 -6.73
C ARG A 61 23.40 -4.80 -6.21
N ALA A 62 22.51 -4.26 -7.04
CA ALA A 62 21.12 -4.04 -6.69
C ALA A 62 20.38 -5.39 -6.46
N GLU A 63 20.63 -6.39 -7.30
CA GLU A 63 20.07 -7.75 -7.12
C GLU A 63 20.51 -8.39 -5.81
N LYS A 64 21.81 -8.34 -5.50
CA LYS A 64 22.34 -8.86 -4.23
C LYS A 64 21.80 -8.11 -3.02
N HIS A 65 21.57 -6.80 -3.16
CA HIS A 65 20.95 -6.01 -2.10
C HIS A 65 19.51 -6.46 -1.84
N LEU A 66 18.70 -6.62 -2.91
CA LEU A 66 17.34 -7.12 -2.82
C LEU A 66 17.27 -8.52 -2.21
N GLU A 67 18.17 -9.42 -2.61
CA GLU A 67 18.26 -10.78 -2.04
C GLU A 67 18.54 -10.73 -0.53
N LYS A 68 19.48 -9.89 -0.11
CA LYS A 68 19.82 -9.71 1.31
C LYS A 68 18.63 -9.17 2.12
N VAL A 69 17.94 -8.15 1.61
CA VAL A 69 16.79 -7.55 2.29
C VAL A 69 15.63 -8.55 2.35
N SER A 70 15.33 -9.22 1.25
CA SER A 70 14.25 -10.22 1.18
C SER A 70 14.50 -11.40 2.13
N SER A 71 15.76 -11.84 2.27
CA SER A 71 16.15 -12.91 3.19
C SER A 71 16.13 -12.48 4.67
N ALA A 72 16.10 -11.17 4.95
CA ALA A 72 16.07 -10.64 6.30
C ALA A 72 14.64 -10.44 6.84
N ILE A 73 13.61 -10.59 6.01
CA ILE A 73 12.21 -10.47 6.42
C ILE A 73 11.88 -11.61 7.38
N THR A 74 11.48 -11.24 8.59
CA THR A 74 11.26 -12.21 9.68
C THR A 74 9.79 -12.56 9.85
N LYS A 75 8.89 -11.64 9.55
CA LYS A 75 7.45 -11.78 9.70
C LYS A 75 6.72 -11.05 8.59
N ILE A 76 5.49 -11.48 8.32
CA ILE A 76 4.59 -10.80 7.38
C ILE A 76 3.85 -9.71 8.15
N SER A 77 3.93 -8.48 7.67
CA SER A 77 3.17 -7.34 8.22
C SER A 77 1.70 -7.37 7.77
N GLU A 78 0.90 -6.44 8.30
CA GLU A 78 -0.48 -6.28 7.83
C GLU A 78 -0.54 -5.80 6.38
N ALA A 79 0.39 -4.92 5.99
CA ALA A 79 0.55 -4.52 4.59
C ALA A 79 0.89 -5.73 3.70
N GLY A 80 1.75 -6.63 4.18
CA GLY A 80 2.06 -7.89 3.50
C GLY A 80 0.85 -8.82 3.36
N TRP A 81 0.01 -8.94 4.39
CA TRP A 81 -1.24 -9.71 4.30
C TRP A 81 -2.19 -9.14 3.26
N LEU A 82 -2.36 -7.82 3.23
CA LEU A 82 -3.20 -7.18 2.22
C LEU A 82 -2.64 -7.34 0.81
N SER A 83 -1.33 -7.19 0.64
CA SER A 83 -0.66 -7.46 -0.64
C SER A 83 -0.98 -8.86 -1.16
N ARG A 84 -0.87 -9.89 -0.30
CA ARG A 84 -1.25 -11.27 -0.65
C ARG A 84 -2.75 -11.43 -0.90
N MET A 85 -3.61 -10.77 -0.11
CA MET A 85 -5.05 -10.75 -0.37
C MET A 85 -5.34 -10.20 -1.77
N ASN A 86 -4.74 -9.09 -2.15
CA ASN A 86 -4.88 -8.50 -3.47
C ASN A 86 -4.38 -9.45 -4.57
N TRP A 87 -3.20 -10.05 -4.37
CA TRP A 87 -2.62 -11.01 -5.31
C TRP A 87 -3.56 -12.19 -5.59
N TRP A 88 -4.08 -12.82 -4.54
CA TRP A 88 -4.95 -13.99 -4.68
C TRP A 88 -6.40 -13.66 -5.05
N THR A 89 -6.74 -12.37 -5.19
CA THR A 89 -8.09 -11.91 -5.52
C THR A 89 -8.10 -11.02 -6.75
N ALA A 90 -7.81 -9.72 -6.61
CA ALA A 90 -7.87 -8.78 -7.72
C ALA A 90 -6.88 -9.09 -8.85
N GLU A 91 -5.73 -9.72 -8.56
CA GLU A 91 -4.73 -10.07 -9.59
C GLU A 91 -4.92 -11.46 -10.19
N TYR A 92 -5.00 -12.49 -9.35
CA TYR A 92 -5.06 -13.90 -9.76
C TYR A 92 -6.31 -14.63 -9.25
N GLY A 93 -7.38 -13.91 -8.94
CA GLY A 93 -8.62 -14.50 -8.42
C GLY A 93 -9.48 -15.19 -9.47
N LEU A 94 -10.13 -16.26 -9.02
CA LEU A 94 -11.16 -17.00 -9.74
C LEU A 94 -12.52 -16.88 -9.03
N ILE A 95 -13.61 -16.93 -9.78
CA ILE A 95 -14.98 -16.76 -9.26
C ILE A 95 -15.96 -17.84 -9.76
N GLY A 96 -16.89 -18.25 -8.90
CA GLY A 96 -17.98 -19.17 -9.23
C GLY A 96 -17.77 -20.59 -8.70
N ASP A 97 -18.17 -21.59 -9.48
CA ASP A 97 -18.08 -23.01 -9.09
C ASP A 97 -16.61 -23.46 -9.00
N LEU A 98 -16.25 -24.16 -7.92
CA LEU A 98 -14.87 -24.61 -7.67
C LEU A 98 -14.33 -25.53 -8.77
N LYS A 99 -15.18 -26.34 -9.41
CA LYS A 99 -14.81 -27.26 -10.50
C LYS A 99 -14.80 -26.58 -11.86
N LYS A 100 -15.59 -25.51 -12.03
CA LYS A 100 -15.68 -24.77 -13.28
C LYS A 100 -15.69 -23.25 -13.04
N PRO A 101 -14.60 -22.70 -12.49
CA PRO A 101 -14.54 -21.29 -12.16
C PRO A 101 -14.40 -20.44 -13.42
N LYS A 102 -14.70 -19.15 -13.27
CA LYS A 102 -14.39 -18.09 -14.23
C LYS A 102 -13.26 -17.22 -13.69
N ILE A 103 -12.63 -16.48 -14.58
CA ILE A 103 -11.53 -15.58 -14.26
C ILE A 103 -12.09 -14.18 -13.97
N PHE A 104 -11.61 -13.54 -12.90
CA PHE A 104 -11.83 -12.11 -12.70
C PHE A 104 -10.54 -11.35 -12.33
N GLY A 105 -9.49 -12.05 -11.93
CA GLY A 105 -8.18 -11.46 -11.64
C GLY A 105 -7.53 -10.81 -12.87
N ALA A 106 -7.01 -9.59 -12.71
CA ALA A 106 -6.46 -8.78 -13.78
C ALA A 106 -5.19 -9.37 -14.42
N GLY A 107 -4.30 -9.96 -13.63
CA GLY A 107 -3.12 -10.70 -14.09
C GLY A 107 -3.52 -11.79 -15.07
N LEU A 108 -4.46 -12.64 -14.67
CA LEU A 108 -5.00 -13.70 -15.52
C LEU A 108 -5.71 -13.16 -16.76
N LEU A 109 -6.58 -12.15 -16.63
CA LEU A 109 -7.32 -11.59 -17.77
C LEU A 109 -6.41 -10.93 -18.82
N SER A 110 -5.25 -10.43 -18.40
CA SER A 110 -4.31 -9.74 -19.28
C SER A 110 -3.18 -10.63 -19.82
N SER A 111 -3.12 -11.89 -19.38
CA SER A 111 -2.13 -12.89 -19.80
C SER A 111 -2.82 -14.04 -20.53
N VAL A 112 -2.82 -14.02 -21.87
CA VAL A 112 -3.54 -15.02 -22.70
C VAL A 112 -3.06 -16.45 -22.39
N GLY A 113 -1.76 -16.63 -22.18
CA GLY A 113 -1.17 -17.93 -21.83
C GLY A 113 -1.66 -18.45 -20.49
N GLU A 114 -1.54 -17.63 -19.44
CA GLU A 114 -1.96 -18.03 -18.09
C GLU A 114 -3.47 -18.16 -17.96
N ALA A 115 -4.26 -17.32 -18.64
CA ALA A 115 -5.72 -17.43 -18.67
C ALA A 115 -6.19 -18.82 -19.13
N ARG A 116 -5.48 -19.41 -20.10
CA ARG A 116 -5.80 -20.76 -20.59
C ARG A 116 -5.32 -21.83 -19.62
N GLN A 117 -4.11 -21.69 -19.08
CA GLN A 117 -3.52 -22.69 -18.19
C GLN A 117 -4.20 -22.75 -16.82
N CYS A 118 -4.63 -21.60 -16.29
CA CYS A 118 -5.19 -21.49 -14.94
C CYS A 118 -6.48 -22.30 -14.75
N LEU A 119 -7.23 -22.54 -15.83
CA LEU A 119 -8.45 -23.34 -15.83
C LEU A 119 -8.20 -24.85 -16.04
N GLY A 120 -6.99 -25.25 -16.41
CA GLY A 120 -6.60 -26.66 -16.59
C GLY A 120 -6.26 -27.38 -15.28
N ASP A 121 -6.14 -28.70 -15.30
CA ASP A 121 -5.94 -29.52 -14.09
C ASP A 121 -4.57 -29.33 -13.42
N SER A 122 -3.59 -28.71 -14.10
CA SER A 122 -2.25 -28.45 -13.57
C SER A 122 -2.21 -27.40 -12.46
N VAL A 123 -3.21 -26.52 -12.38
CA VAL A 123 -3.31 -25.49 -11.35
C VAL A 123 -4.32 -25.92 -10.30
N LYS A 124 -3.95 -25.91 -9.02
CA LYS A 124 -4.86 -26.31 -7.93
C LYS A 124 -5.89 -25.22 -7.65
N LYS A 125 -7.17 -25.59 -7.52
CA LYS A 125 -8.28 -24.68 -7.17
C LYS A 125 -8.60 -24.83 -5.70
N ILE A 126 -8.53 -23.74 -4.93
CA ILE A 126 -8.72 -23.74 -3.48
C ILE A 126 -9.88 -22.80 -3.16
N PRO A 127 -10.85 -23.17 -2.30
CA PRO A 127 -11.87 -22.21 -1.85
C PRO A 127 -11.24 -20.99 -1.17
N LEU A 128 -11.68 -19.79 -1.53
CA LEU A 128 -11.19 -18.56 -0.92
C LEU A 128 -11.62 -18.49 0.55
N THR A 129 -10.64 -18.30 1.43
CA THR A 129 -10.78 -17.97 2.85
C THR A 129 -9.70 -16.97 3.23
N VAL A 130 -9.77 -16.40 4.44
CA VAL A 130 -8.74 -15.47 4.93
C VAL A 130 -7.34 -16.07 4.96
N ASP A 131 -7.21 -17.39 5.01
CA ASP A 131 -5.92 -18.10 5.05
C ASP A 131 -5.13 -17.96 3.73
N CYS A 132 -5.72 -17.40 2.66
CA CYS A 132 -4.98 -17.09 1.44
C CYS A 132 -3.78 -16.16 1.71
N VAL A 133 -3.86 -15.29 2.73
CA VAL A 133 -2.77 -14.37 3.11
C VAL A 133 -1.55 -15.10 3.69
N GLU A 134 -1.69 -16.37 4.06
CA GLU A 134 -0.55 -17.20 4.50
C GLU A 134 0.23 -17.77 3.31
N THR A 135 -0.37 -17.77 2.12
CA THR A 135 0.24 -18.30 0.90
C THR A 135 1.10 -17.21 0.25
N GLY A 136 2.42 -17.41 0.21
CA GLY A 136 3.33 -16.57 -0.58
C GLY A 136 3.23 -16.88 -2.07
N TYR A 137 3.72 -15.96 -2.90
CA TYR A 137 3.71 -16.09 -4.36
C TYR A 137 5.07 -15.73 -4.97
N ASP A 138 5.32 -16.26 -6.16
CA ASP A 138 6.43 -15.88 -7.02
C ASP A 138 5.86 -15.17 -8.25
N ILE A 139 6.33 -13.96 -8.52
CA ILE A 139 5.85 -13.13 -9.65
C ILE A 139 6.48 -13.53 -10.99
N THR A 140 7.53 -14.36 -10.96
CA THR A 140 8.35 -14.71 -12.14
C THR A 140 7.91 -16.01 -12.81
N GLU A 141 7.03 -16.77 -12.16
CA GLU A 141 6.57 -18.09 -12.61
C GLU A 141 5.04 -18.17 -12.62
N PRO A 142 4.44 -19.04 -13.47
CA PRO A 142 3.01 -19.30 -13.46
C PRO A 142 2.53 -19.83 -12.10
N GLN A 143 1.35 -19.37 -11.66
CA GLN A 143 0.86 -19.67 -10.31
C GLN A 143 0.43 -21.15 -10.16
N PRO A 144 1.00 -21.92 -9.21
CA PRO A 144 0.70 -23.35 -9.08
C PRO A 144 -0.67 -23.64 -8.45
N GLN A 145 -1.24 -22.66 -7.75
CA GLN A 145 -2.55 -22.70 -7.14
C GLN A 145 -3.24 -21.35 -7.24
N LEU A 146 -4.57 -21.38 -7.26
CA LEU A 146 -5.42 -20.19 -7.28
C LEU A 146 -6.62 -20.36 -6.34
N PHE A 147 -7.12 -19.23 -5.85
CA PHE A 147 -8.26 -19.19 -4.94
C PHE A 147 -9.55 -18.86 -5.68
N VAL A 148 -10.61 -19.57 -5.35
CA VAL A 148 -11.94 -19.46 -5.96
C VAL A 148 -12.93 -18.91 -4.95
N THR A 149 -13.46 -17.72 -5.21
CA THR A 149 -14.59 -17.16 -4.46
C THR A 149 -15.91 -17.56 -5.12
N PRO A 150 -16.96 -17.96 -4.39
CA PRO A 150 -18.25 -18.26 -5.03
C PRO A 150 -18.94 -17.01 -5.60
N ASN A 151 -18.73 -15.85 -4.96
CA ASN A 151 -19.32 -14.55 -5.33
C ASN A 151 -18.50 -13.38 -4.74
N PHE A 152 -18.83 -12.14 -5.08
CA PHE A 152 -18.15 -10.96 -4.52
C PHE A 152 -18.52 -10.68 -3.05
N GLU A 153 -19.70 -11.11 -2.59
CA GLU A 153 -20.07 -11.03 -1.17
C GLU A 153 -19.08 -11.81 -0.28
N THR A 154 -18.68 -13.01 -0.71
CA THR A 154 -17.68 -13.81 0.02
C THR A 154 -16.31 -13.13 0.02
N LEU A 155 -15.96 -12.45 -1.07
CA LEU A 155 -14.72 -11.68 -1.17
C LEU A 155 -14.70 -10.52 -0.14
N HIS A 156 -15.81 -9.78 0.01
CA HIS A 156 -15.98 -8.79 1.08
C HIS A 156 -15.86 -9.41 2.48
N LYS A 157 -16.55 -10.53 2.71
CA LYS A 157 -16.51 -11.22 4.00
C LYS A 157 -15.07 -11.63 4.37
N VAL A 158 -14.33 -12.21 3.44
CA VAL A 158 -12.94 -12.65 3.67
C VAL A 158 -12.01 -11.46 3.97
N LEU A 159 -12.23 -10.31 3.33
CA LEU A 159 -11.52 -9.08 3.65
C LEU A 159 -11.88 -8.55 5.06
N GLU A 160 -13.14 -8.63 5.47
CA GLU A 160 -13.56 -8.27 6.82
C GLU A 160 -12.98 -9.22 7.88
N ASP A 161 -12.95 -10.54 7.59
CA ASP A 161 -12.30 -11.55 8.44
C ASP A 161 -10.79 -11.25 8.63
N LEU A 162 -10.13 -10.72 7.59
CA LEU A 162 -8.75 -10.24 7.70
C LEU A 162 -8.66 -8.97 8.56
N ALA A 163 -9.55 -8.01 8.33
CA ALA A 163 -9.56 -6.75 9.05
C ALA A 163 -9.82 -6.93 10.55
N ASP A 164 -10.63 -7.90 10.95
CA ASP A 164 -10.85 -8.28 12.35
C ASP A 164 -9.58 -8.82 13.03
N LYS A 165 -8.61 -9.31 12.25
CA LYS A 165 -7.28 -9.70 12.73
C LYS A 165 -6.28 -8.54 12.73
N MET A 166 -6.66 -7.32 12.34
CA MET A 166 -5.73 -6.17 12.23
C MET A 166 -5.74 -5.26 13.45
N ALA A 167 -4.60 -4.62 13.71
CA ALA A 167 -4.32 -3.74 14.85
C ALA A 167 -5.36 -2.63 15.00
N PHE A 168 -5.89 -2.11 13.88
CA PHE A 168 -6.84 -1.01 13.93
C PHE A 168 -8.22 -1.43 14.46
N ARG A 169 -8.57 -2.72 14.42
CA ARG A 169 -9.77 -3.26 15.07
C ARG A 169 -9.48 -3.89 16.42
N LEU A 170 -8.32 -4.52 16.56
CA LEU A 170 -7.93 -5.19 17.79
C LEU A 170 -7.61 -4.20 18.92
N GLY A 171 -6.93 -3.08 18.62
CA GLY A 171 -6.44 -2.16 19.65
C GLY A 171 -5.58 -2.87 20.70
N GLY A 172 -5.59 -2.35 21.93
CA GLY A 172 -5.00 -3.01 23.10
C GLY A 172 -3.54 -3.50 22.93
N GLU A 173 -3.19 -4.58 23.63
CA GLU A 173 -1.86 -5.22 23.56
C GLU A 173 -1.53 -5.69 22.13
N ALA A 174 -2.49 -6.29 21.43
CA ALA A 174 -2.26 -6.87 20.11
C ALA A 174 -1.87 -5.79 19.08
N GLY A 175 -2.58 -4.66 19.07
CA GLY A 175 -2.28 -3.53 18.19
C GLY A 175 -0.97 -2.85 18.55
N LEU A 176 -0.70 -2.62 19.85
CA LEU A 176 0.55 -2.03 20.30
C LEU A 176 1.76 -2.93 19.99
N SER A 177 1.62 -4.24 20.16
CA SER A 177 2.69 -5.20 19.82
C SER A 177 3.04 -5.13 18.33
N ARG A 178 2.04 -5.01 17.45
CA ARG A 178 2.29 -4.84 16.00
C ARG A 178 2.98 -3.53 15.67
N ALA A 179 2.55 -2.41 16.25
CA ALA A 179 3.22 -1.13 16.05
C ALA A 179 4.67 -1.15 16.56
N LEU A 180 4.93 -1.79 17.70
CA LEU A 180 6.27 -1.95 18.25
C LEU A 180 7.18 -2.78 17.34
N GLU A 181 6.68 -3.90 16.82
CA GLU A 181 7.41 -4.75 15.88
C GLU A 181 7.68 -4.05 14.54
N ALA A 182 6.73 -3.22 14.09
CA ALA A 182 6.79 -2.54 12.80
C ALA A 182 7.94 -1.54 12.70
N ARG A 183 8.31 -0.85 13.80
CA ARG A 183 9.38 0.17 13.81
C ARG A 183 9.16 1.27 12.74
N THR A 184 7.93 1.72 12.65
CA THR A 184 7.45 2.78 11.75
C THR A 184 6.61 3.78 12.50
N ILE A 185 6.22 4.88 11.85
CA ILE A 185 5.24 5.80 12.42
C ILE A 185 3.86 5.15 12.39
N ASN A 186 3.24 5.09 13.56
CA ASN A 186 1.91 4.56 13.79
C ASN A 186 1.11 5.53 14.66
N THR A 187 -0.21 5.38 14.65
CA THR A 187 -1.11 6.11 15.54
C THR A 187 -1.75 5.15 16.53
N VAL A 188 -1.67 5.51 17.82
CA VAL A 188 -2.40 4.88 18.91
C VAL A 188 -3.62 5.75 19.24
N GLN A 189 -4.83 5.21 19.07
CA GLN A 189 -6.06 5.90 19.41
C GLN A 189 -6.59 5.41 20.76
N LEU A 190 -6.88 6.37 21.64
CA LEU A 190 -7.47 6.15 22.96
C LEU A 190 -9.00 6.18 22.88
N ASP A 191 -9.67 5.63 23.89
CA ASP A 191 -11.13 5.74 24.07
C ASP A 191 -11.64 7.18 24.26
N SER A 192 -10.77 8.10 24.69
CA SER A 192 -11.07 9.53 24.72
C SER A 192 -11.14 10.20 23.34
N GLY A 193 -10.80 9.47 22.27
CA GLY A 193 -10.70 9.98 20.90
C GLY A 193 -9.36 10.63 20.58
N LEU A 194 -8.47 10.79 21.56
CA LEU A 194 -7.09 11.24 21.32
C LEU A 194 -6.33 10.23 20.46
N GLN A 195 -5.52 10.75 19.55
CA GLN A 195 -4.73 10.00 18.58
C GLN A 195 -3.27 10.41 18.74
N ILE A 196 -2.43 9.49 19.19
CA ILE A 196 -1.02 9.74 19.50
C ILE A 196 -0.19 9.08 18.41
N SER A 197 0.49 9.89 17.60
CA SER A 197 1.25 9.48 16.43
C SER A 197 2.76 9.52 16.70
N GLY A 198 3.49 8.52 16.24
CA GLY A 198 4.95 8.43 16.34
C GLY A 198 5.45 6.99 16.21
N GLU A 199 6.75 6.76 16.37
CA GLU A 199 7.30 5.40 16.44
C GLU A 199 7.21 4.89 17.89
N LEU A 200 6.47 3.80 18.10
CA LEU A 200 6.30 3.20 19.42
C LEU A 200 7.64 2.62 19.92
N GLU A 201 8.14 3.09 21.06
CA GLU A 201 9.37 2.61 21.68
C GLU A 201 9.10 1.46 22.65
N THR A 202 8.07 1.61 23.48
CA THR A 202 7.68 0.59 24.46
C THR A 202 6.26 0.82 24.98
N PHE A 203 5.64 -0.21 25.53
CA PHE A 203 4.42 -0.11 26.31
C PHE A 203 4.48 -1.06 27.51
N LYS A 204 3.67 -0.80 28.53
CA LYS A 204 3.59 -1.64 29.73
C LYS A 204 2.16 -2.15 29.92
N LEU A 205 2.06 -3.33 30.49
CA LEU A 205 0.81 -3.98 30.82
C LEU A 205 0.63 -3.99 32.35
N ASP A 206 -0.61 -3.83 32.80
CA ASP A 206 -0.98 -4.08 34.19
C ASP A 206 -1.13 -5.58 34.50
N ASP A 207 -1.51 -5.90 35.74
CA ASP A 207 -1.73 -7.28 36.19
C ASP A 207 -2.88 -7.99 35.45
N LYS A 208 -3.78 -7.22 34.81
CA LYS A 208 -4.90 -7.72 33.99
C LYS A 208 -4.55 -7.81 32.50
N LYS A 209 -3.27 -7.65 32.14
CA LYS A 209 -2.78 -7.64 30.75
C LYS A 209 -3.39 -6.53 29.90
N GLN A 210 -3.78 -5.42 30.50
CA GLN A 210 -4.23 -4.23 29.78
C GLN A 210 -3.10 -3.20 29.65
N PRO A 211 -2.94 -2.54 28.49
CA PRO A 211 -1.98 -1.46 28.35
C PRO A 211 -2.23 -0.33 29.36
N CYS A 212 -1.22 -0.04 30.18
CA CYS A 212 -1.30 0.98 31.22
C CYS A 212 -0.30 2.13 31.01
N PHE A 213 0.60 2.01 30.04
CA PHE A 213 1.54 3.05 29.68
C PHE A 213 2.04 2.83 28.25
N ILE A 214 2.22 3.92 27.50
CA ILE A 214 2.85 3.92 26.18
C ILE A 214 3.96 4.97 26.14
N LYS A 215 5.01 4.67 25.37
CA LYS A 215 6.11 5.58 25.10
C LYS A 215 6.53 5.47 23.64
N LEU A 216 6.59 6.62 22.98
CA LEU A 216 7.07 6.80 21.63
C LEU A 216 8.43 7.49 21.67
N LYS A 217 9.24 7.25 20.64
CA LYS A 217 10.55 7.89 20.48
C LYS A 217 10.55 8.79 19.25
N GLY A 218 11.40 9.80 19.30
CA GLY A 218 11.54 10.76 18.21
C GLY A 218 10.28 11.62 18.02
N PRO A 219 10.18 12.34 16.91
CA PRO A 219 9.12 13.31 16.70
C PRO A 219 7.75 12.65 16.82
N SER A 220 6.87 13.22 17.65
CA SER A 220 5.55 12.68 17.98
C SER A 220 4.47 13.76 17.89
N GLN A 221 3.20 13.36 17.82
CA GLN A 221 2.07 14.28 17.70
C GLN A 221 0.88 13.75 18.49
N ILE A 222 0.15 14.67 19.12
CA ILE A 222 -1.18 14.39 19.67
C ILE A 222 -2.21 15.10 18.81
N SER A 223 -3.17 14.33 18.33
CA SER A 223 -4.23 14.75 17.44
C SER A 223 -5.59 14.38 18.02
N TYR A 224 -6.61 15.06 17.54
CA TYR A 224 -8.00 14.73 17.80
C TYR A 224 -8.80 14.92 16.51
N ASN A 225 -9.65 13.95 16.17
CA ASN A 225 -10.36 13.92 14.90
C ASN A 225 -9.44 14.14 13.68
N TYR A 226 -8.27 13.48 13.66
CA TYR A 226 -7.26 13.52 12.59
C TYR A 226 -6.64 14.90 12.34
N HIS A 227 -6.71 15.81 13.32
CA HIS A 227 -6.06 17.11 13.29
C HIS A 227 -5.17 17.28 14.51
N GLN A 228 -3.95 17.76 14.28
CA GLN A 228 -3.00 18.06 15.35
C GLN A 228 -3.62 19.05 16.34
N ILE A 229 -3.51 18.77 17.64
CA ILE A 229 -3.86 19.73 18.68
C ILE A 229 -2.79 20.83 18.68
N GLU A 230 -3.19 22.09 18.72
CA GLU A 230 -2.27 23.23 18.70
C GLU A 230 -1.17 23.09 19.78
N GLY A 231 0.09 23.23 19.37
CA GLY A 231 1.25 23.07 20.25
C GLY A 231 1.61 21.63 20.61
N GLN A 232 0.89 20.61 20.14
CA GLN A 232 1.14 19.19 20.46
C GLN A 232 1.73 18.42 19.26
N GLY A 233 2.55 19.10 18.46
CA GLY A 233 3.17 18.54 17.25
C GLY A 233 4.62 18.11 17.41
N PRO A 234 5.24 17.62 16.32
CA PRO A 234 6.63 17.14 16.32
C PRO A 234 7.69 18.16 16.71
N ASP A 235 7.43 19.46 16.50
CA ASP A 235 8.33 20.54 16.97
C ASP A 235 8.38 20.62 18.51
N TYR A 236 7.29 20.26 19.17
CA TYR A 236 7.18 20.26 20.63
C TYR A 236 7.57 18.89 21.22
N HIS A 237 7.04 17.81 20.66
CA HIS A 237 7.35 16.42 21.06
C HIS A 237 8.49 15.82 20.22
N GLY A 238 9.57 16.57 20.01
CA GLY A 238 10.65 16.18 19.08
C GLY A 238 11.49 14.97 19.51
N HIS A 239 11.52 14.67 20.81
CA HIS A 239 12.30 13.57 21.37
C HIS A 239 11.49 12.30 21.65
N GLY A 240 10.16 12.40 21.61
CA GLY A 240 9.24 11.33 21.97
C GLY A 240 8.05 11.88 22.72
N TYR A 241 7.11 10.98 23.01
CA TYR A 241 5.96 11.27 23.84
C TYR A 241 5.64 10.06 24.72
N SER A 242 5.09 10.26 25.91
CA SER A 242 4.64 9.14 26.73
C SER A 242 3.46 9.53 27.59
N THR A 243 2.60 8.57 27.88
CA THR A 243 1.44 8.79 28.75
C THR A 243 1.04 7.49 29.45
N PRO A 244 0.68 7.54 30.74
CA PRO A 244 -0.06 6.46 31.37
C PRO A 244 -1.48 6.38 30.82
N LEU A 245 -2.07 5.20 30.97
CA LEU A 245 -3.43 4.87 30.57
C LEU A 245 -4.15 4.23 31.75
N GLY A 246 -5.46 4.46 31.83
CA GLY A 246 -6.34 3.77 32.76
C GLY A 246 -7.04 4.69 33.75
N SER A 247 -7.73 4.04 34.68
CA SER A 247 -8.47 4.67 35.78
C SER A 247 -7.51 5.17 36.86
N PHE A 248 -7.85 6.28 37.52
CA PHE A 248 -6.99 6.90 38.53
C PHE A 248 -7.80 7.60 39.62
N ASN A 249 -7.22 7.68 40.83
CA ASN A 249 -7.83 8.31 42.01
C ASN A 249 -9.28 7.86 42.29
N GLY A 250 -9.62 6.62 41.94
CA GLY A 250 -10.96 6.05 42.11
C GLY A 250 -12.01 6.50 41.09
N TRP A 251 -11.61 7.20 40.01
CA TRP A 251 -12.48 7.45 38.86
C TRP A 251 -12.32 6.36 37.81
N HIS A 252 -13.44 5.84 37.32
CA HIS A 252 -13.52 4.92 36.20
C HIS A 252 -14.39 5.53 35.07
N PRO A 253 -14.11 5.26 33.78
CA PRO A 253 -14.93 5.78 32.66
C PRO A 253 -16.42 5.46 32.76
N ASN A 254 -16.76 4.30 33.35
CA ASN A 254 -18.16 3.90 33.59
C ASN A 254 -18.90 4.79 34.60
N ASP A 255 -18.19 5.62 35.39
CA ASP A 255 -18.79 6.55 36.36
C ASP A 255 -19.32 7.82 35.69
N GLY A 256 -19.17 7.95 34.37
CA GLY A 256 -19.56 9.12 33.57
C GLY A 256 -18.36 9.95 33.08
N PRO A 257 -18.64 10.99 32.27
CA PRO A 257 -17.59 11.80 31.64
C PRO A 257 -16.73 12.52 32.69
N LEU A 258 -15.45 12.65 32.39
CA LEU A 258 -14.47 13.30 33.27
C LEU A 258 -14.59 14.83 33.14
N THR A 259 -15.53 15.46 33.82
CA THR A 259 -15.73 16.92 33.75
C THR A 259 -14.67 17.69 34.55
N LEU A 260 -14.54 19.00 34.29
CA LEU A 260 -13.68 19.88 35.10
C LEU A 260 -14.05 19.87 36.59
N GLU A 261 -15.35 19.80 36.93
CA GLU A 261 -15.78 19.68 38.34
C GLU A 261 -15.32 18.36 38.94
N LYS A 262 -15.40 17.26 38.19
CA LYS A 262 -14.92 15.95 38.63
C LYS A 262 -13.41 15.97 38.86
N LEU A 263 -12.63 16.56 37.96
CA LEU A 263 -11.18 16.74 38.14
C LEU A 263 -10.86 17.51 39.42
N LYS A 264 -11.60 18.59 39.69
CA LYS A 264 -11.43 19.37 40.92
C LYS A 264 -11.71 18.54 42.18
N VAL A 265 -12.76 17.71 42.18
CA VAL A 265 -13.06 16.77 43.28
C VAL A 265 -11.93 15.74 43.45
N LEU A 266 -11.27 15.33 42.37
CA LEU A 266 -10.11 14.43 42.38
C LEU A 266 -8.78 15.13 42.77
N GLY A 267 -8.82 16.42 43.13
CA GLY A 267 -7.66 17.21 43.52
C GLY A 267 -6.79 17.68 42.34
N ILE A 268 -7.36 17.74 41.13
CA ILE A 268 -6.70 18.19 39.92
C ILE A 268 -7.28 19.55 39.54
N GLN A 269 -6.49 20.61 39.76
CA GLN A 269 -6.88 21.98 39.47
C GLN A 269 -5.65 22.77 39.00
N GLU A 270 -5.83 23.65 38.02
CA GLU A 270 -4.76 24.53 37.53
C GLU A 270 -4.10 25.33 38.66
N ASN A 271 -2.77 25.48 38.53
CA ASN A 271 -1.88 26.14 39.48
C ASN A 271 -1.81 25.47 40.86
N GLN A 272 -2.21 24.19 40.98
CA GLN A 272 -2.11 23.42 42.22
C GLN A 272 -1.28 22.15 42.02
N PRO A 273 -0.58 21.66 43.07
CA PRO A 273 0.00 20.33 43.07
C PRO A 273 -1.09 19.27 42.91
N ALA A 274 -0.87 18.32 42.01
CA ALA A 274 -1.73 17.17 41.81
C ALA A 274 -0.94 15.87 41.89
N LYS A 275 -1.61 14.81 42.36
CA LYS A 275 -1.09 13.46 42.38
C LYS A 275 -2.15 12.50 41.86
N LEU A 276 -1.91 11.93 40.69
CA LEU A 276 -2.77 10.93 40.07
C LEU A 276 -2.16 9.56 40.34
N LYS A 277 -2.92 8.71 41.03
CA LYS A 277 -2.56 7.31 41.29
C LYS A 277 -3.45 6.44 40.42
N TYR A 278 -2.86 5.82 39.41
CA TYR A 278 -3.53 4.89 38.52
C TYR A 278 -3.73 3.54 39.19
N ASP A 279 -4.79 2.83 38.81
CA ASP A 279 -5.08 1.47 39.30
C ASP A 279 -3.97 0.46 38.94
N SER A 280 -3.23 0.73 37.87
CA SER A 280 -2.03 -0.01 37.47
C SER A 280 -0.83 0.16 38.41
N GLY A 281 -0.93 1.06 39.39
CA GLY A 281 0.15 1.45 40.30
C GLY A 281 1.04 2.59 39.78
N ILE A 282 0.79 3.11 38.57
CA ILE A 282 1.53 4.28 38.06
C ILE A 282 1.14 5.52 38.86
N ILE A 283 2.13 6.33 39.22
CA ILE A 283 1.92 7.58 39.94
C ILE A 283 2.45 8.73 39.08
N VAL A 284 1.58 9.69 38.76
CA VAL A 284 1.92 10.97 38.14
C VAL A 284 1.81 12.05 39.22
N ALA A 285 2.89 12.78 39.49
CA ALA A 285 2.88 13.86 40.47
C ALA A 285 3.60 15.09 39.92
N GLY A 286 2.98 16.26 40.05
CA GLY A 286 3.52 17.53 39.56
C GLY A 286 2.59 18.69 39.89
N VAL A 287 2.84 19.86 39.32
CA VAL A 287 1.97 21.03 39.42
C VAL A 287 1.18 21.15 38.13
N VAL A 288 -0.15 21.20 38.22
CA VAL A 288 -1.01 21.36 37.03
C VAL A 288 -0.82 22.77 36.48
N ASN A 289 -0.27 22.89 35.29
CA ASN A 289 -0.11 24.17 34.61
C ASN A 289 -1.38 24.56 33.86
N GLN A 290 -1.92 23.63 33.06
CA GLN A 290 -3.07 23.88 32.20
C GLN A 290 -3.89 22.59 32.00
N ILE A 291 -5.21 22.73 31.91
CA ILE A 291 -6.12 21.65 31.51
C ILE A 291 -6.72 22.01 30.15
N HIS A 292 -6.47 21.18 29.13
CA HIS A 292 -6.98 21.40 27.79
C HIS A 292 -8.32 20.68 27.61
N ASN A 293 -9.37 21.47 27.39
CA ASN A 293 -10.67 20.96 27.02
C ASN A 293 -10.80 20.89 25.50
N ILE A 294 -11.23 19.74 25.00
CA ILE A 294 -11.46 19.46 23.59
C ILE A 294 -12.86 18.86 23.48
N ASP A 295 -13.69 19.42 22.61
CA ASP A 295 -15.13 19.09 22.50
C ASP A 295 -15.89 19.15 23.84
N GLY A 296 -15.52 20.10 24.70
CA GLY A 296 -16.18 20.32 26.00
C GLY A 296 -15.74 19.37 27.11
N GLU A 297 -14.78 18.48 26.86
CA GLU A 297 -14.23 17.56 27.84
C GLU A 297 -12.73 17.78 28.05
N PRO A 298 -12.22 17.71 29.30
CA PRO A 298 -10.80 17.58 29.58
C PRO A 298 -10.20 16.38 28.85
N LYS A 299 -9.19 16.61 28.01
CA LYS A 299 -8.47 15.54 27.30
C LYS A 299 -6.96 15.55 27.55
N LEU A 300 -6.35 16.72 27.78
CA LEU A 300 -4.93 16.82 28.15
C LEU A 300 -4.76 17.61 29.45
N ILE A 301 -3.78 17.21 30.25
CA ILE A 301 -3.35 17.98 31.43
C ILE A 301 -1.85 18.20 31.30
N GLN A 302 -1.43 19.45 31.23
CA GLN A 302 -0.01 19.78 31.27
C GLN A 302 0.45 19.93 32.72
N LEU A 303 1.47 19.18 33.11
CA LEU A 303 2.08 19.25 34.43
C LEU A 303 3.52 19.77 34.34
N THR A 304 3.91 20.68 35.23
CA THR A 304 5.30 21.11 35.42
C THR A 304 5.90 20.46 36.66
N SER A 305 7.23 20.39 36.70
CA SER A 305 7.97 19.66 37.75
C SER A 305 7.43 18.23 37.94
N CYS A 306 7.05 17.59 36.84
CA CYS A 306 6.32 16.34 36.84
C CYS A 306 7.26 15.15 36.98
N LYS A 307 6.90 14.19 37.83
CA LYS A 307 7.55 12.89 37.92
C LYS A 307 6.50 11.79 37.71
N VAL A 308 6.85 10.81 36.86
CA VAL A 308 6.03 9.62 36.64
C VAL A 308 6.80 8.39 37.08
N GLU A 309 6.22 7.58 37.96
CA GLU A 309 6.87 6.40 38.54
C GLU A 309 5.97 5.17 38.49
N TRP A 310 6.58 4.00 38.31
CA TRP A 310 5.91 2.71 38.38
C TRP A 310 6.87 1.65 38.92
N ASN A 311 6.52 0.93 39.99
CA ASN A 311 7.34 -0.17 40.55
C ASN A 311 8.84 0.19 40.73
N HIS A 312 9.13 1.39 41.27
CA HIS A 312 10.48 1.95 41.44
C HIS A 312 11.22 2.36 40.15
N GLU A 313 10.62 2.15 38.99
CA GLU A 313 11.09 2.68 37.71
C GLU A 313 10.58 4.11 37.52
N THR A 314 11.46 5.01 37.09
CA THR A 314 11.06 6.36 36.70
C THR A 314 10.75 6.38 35.21
N LEU A 315 9.50 6.68 34.86
CA LEU A 315 9.01 6.74 33.49
C LEU A 315 9.12 8.15 32.88
N PHE A 316 9.10 9.19 33.72
CA PHE A 316 9.30 10.58 33.34
C PHE A 316 9.94 11.36 34.49
N GLN A 317 10.84 12.28 34.15
CA GLN A 317 11.59 13.10 35.11
C GLN A 317 11.30 14.60 34.93
N PRO A 318 11.25 15.38 36.02
CA PRO A 318 11.01 16.82 35.96
C PRO A 318 11.95 17.60 35.03
N GLU A 319 13.19 17.13 34.91
CA GLU A 319 14.25 17.75 34.11
C GLU A 319 13.99 17.65 32.59
N TRP A 320 13.05 16.80 32.17
CA TRP A 320 12.68 16.63 30.76
C TRP A 320 11.68 17.69 30.28
N GLY A 321 11.20 18.54 31.19
CA GLY A 321 10.29 19.64 30.89
C GLY A 321 8.85 19.37 31.31
N PRO A 322 7.88 20.13 30.77
CA PRO A 322 6.46 19.88 30.99
C PRO A 322 6.06 18.48 30.52
N PHE A 323 5.08 17.89 31.22
CA PHE A 323 4.51 16.60 30.89
C PHE A 323 3.05 16.76 30.50
N ASP A 324 2.74 16.55 29.22
CA ASP A 324 1.37 16.56 28.72
C ASP A 324 0.74 15.17 28.92
N LEU A 325 -0.01 15.04 29.99
CA LEU A 325 -0.76 13.83 30.31
C LEU A 325 -1.98 13.72 29.39
N ALA A 326 -2.03 12.69 28.54
CA ALA A 326 -3.23 12.34 27.79
C ALA A 326 -4.19 11.53 28.65
N LEU A 327 -5.42 12.04 28.74
CA LEU A 327 -6.50 11.36 29.46
C LEU A 327 -7.13 10.32 28.52
N GLY A 328 -6.93 9.05 28.85
CA GLY A 328 -7.55 7.91 28.19
C GLY A 328 -7.38 6.66 29.03
N ASN A 329 -8.37 5.77 28.97
CA ASN A 329 -8.39 4.57 29.80
C ASN A 329 -7.93 3.32 29.04
N SER A 330 -8.20 3.25 27.74
CA SER A 330 -7.87 2.09 26.90
C SER A 330 -7.45 2.48 25.49
N VAL A 331 -6.68 1.60 24.84
CA VAL A 331 -6.32 1.73 23.41
C VAL A 331 -7.39 1.03 22.58
N THR A 332 -8.17 1.82 21.84
CA THR A 332 -9.29 1.33 21.02
C THR A 332 -8.87 0.94 19.61
N SER A 333 -7.78 1.52 19.10
CA SER A 333 -7.29 1.26 17.75
C SER A 333 -5.81 1.59 17.64
N VAL A 334 -5.08 0.84 16.81
CA VAL A 334 -3.71 1.17 16.40
C VAL A 334 -3.59 1.03 14.89
N PHE A 335 -3.15 2.07 14.18
CA PHE A 335 -3.11 2.06 12.71
C PHE A 335 -1.85 2.73 12.15
N ALA A 336 -1.60 2.54 10.87
CA ALA A 336 -0.42 3.05 10.19
C ALA A 336 -0.42 4.56 9.96
N GLY A 337 0.77 5.15 9.97
CA GLY A 337 1.00 6.55 9.70
C GLY A 337 0.50 7.48 10.81
N PRO A 338 0.74 8.79 10.66
CA PRO A 338 0.25 9.78 11.60
C PRO A 338 -1.23 10.10 11.39
N ALA A 339 -1.91 10.49 12.47
CA ALA A 339 -3.31 10.87 12.45
C ALA A 339 -3.55 12.12 11.61
N ASP A 340 -2.76 13.17 11.82
CA ASP A 340 -2.73 14.34 10.94
C ASP A 340 -1.60 14.18 9.93
N ARG A 341 -1.92 14.29 8.64
CA ARG A 341 -0.95 14.07 7.56
C ARG A 341 0.08 15.19 7.41
N ASN A 342 -0.12 16.32 8.07
CA ASN A 342 0.87 17.41 8.14
C ASN A 342 1.95 17.17 9.22
N PHE A 343 1.98 15.99 9.85
CA PHE A 343 2.89 15.57 10.91
C PHE A 343 4.34 16.07 10.73
N LEU A 344 4.96 15.75 9.59
CA LEU A 344 6.33 16.15 9.29
C LEU A 344 6.33 17.04 8.05
N ASN A 345 5.63 18.20 8.08
CA ASN A 345 5.65 19.25 7.04
C ASN A 345 6.77 19.00 6.00
N ASP A 346 6.39 18.46 4.83
CA ASP A 346 7.24 17.85 3.79
C ASP A 346 7.56 16.34 3.89
N SER A 347 6.68 15.53 3.28
CA SER A 347 7.03 14.61 2.18
C SER A 347 8.29 13.73 2.30
N ALA A 348 8.68 13.27 3.48
CA ALA A 348 9.89 12.43 3.63
C ALA A 348 9.73 11.01 3.06
N ASP A 349 8.51 10.52 2.91
CA ASP A 349 8.29 9.11 2.52
C ASP A 349 8.41 8.89 1.00
N PHE A 350 8.20 9.90 0.16
CA PHE A 350 8.18 9.73 -1.29
C PHE A 350 8.66 10.98 -2.05
N VAL A 351 9.97 11.08 -2.27
CA VAL A 351 10.47 11.92 -3.37
C VAL A 351 10.19 11.16 -4.65
N ALA A 352 9.15 11.56 -5.39
CA ALA A 352 8.85 10.98 -6.70
C ALA A 352 10.07 11.14 -7.62
N ALA A 353 10.83 10.06 -7.80
CA ALA A 353 11.91 10.02 -8.77
C ALA A 353 11.30 10.31 -10.14
N ARG A 354 11.71 11.40 -10.78
CA ARG A 354 11.27 11.69 -12.14
C ARG A 354 11.93 10.69 -13.06
N VAL A 355 11.13 9.81 -13.66
CA VAL A 355 11.58 8.93 -14.73
C VAL A 355 12.31 9.80 -15.75
N PRO A 356 13.60 9.54 -16.02
CA PRO A 356 14.36 10.35 -16.97
C PRO A 356 13.69 10.29 -18.34
N ILE A 357 13.63 11.42 -19.03
CA ILE A 357 13.04 11.48 -20.36
C ILE A 357 13.87 10.56 -21.27
N ARG A 358 13.26 9.47 -21.73
CA ARG A 358 13.89 8.51 -22.64
C ARG A 358 14.38 9.22 -23.89
N LYS A 359 15.67 9.08 -24.21
CA LYS A 359 16.25 9.53 -25.46
C LYS A 359 16.13 8.41 -26.49
N TYR A 360 15.38 8.66 -27.55
CA TYR A 360 15.20 7.69 -28.63
C TYR A 360 16.35 7.75 -29.63
N SER A 361 16.86 6.59 -30.03
CA SER A 361 17.80 6.42 -31.13
C SER A 361 17.22 6.91 -32.46
N GLN A 362 18.09 7.15 -33.45
CA GLN A 362 17.64 7.53 -34.80
C GLN A 362 16.71 6.46 -35.41
N GLU A 363 16.94 5.19 -35.09
CA GLU A 363 16.14 4.07 -35.62
C GLU A 363 14.75 3.98 -34.97
N GLU A 364 14.66 4.20 -33.65
CA GLU A 364 13.38 4.33 -32.96
C GLU A 364 12.58 5.52 -33.51
N GLN A 365 13.23 6.65 -33.78
CA GLN A 365 12.58 7.82 -34.38
C GLN A 365 12.04 7.56 -35.79
N LYS A 366 12.74 6.78 -36.62
CA LYS A 366 12.20 6.32 -37.91
C LYS A 366 10.94 5.48 -37.71
N THR A 367 10.98 4.55 -36.75
CA THR A 367 9.83 3.70 -36.42
C THR A 367 8.63 4.52 -35.93
N HIS A 368 8.85 5.51 -35.05
CA HIS A 368 7.81 6.44 -34.59
C HIS A 368 7.21 7.26 -35.74
N THR A 369 8.04 7.66 -36.71
CA THR A 369 7.58 8.37 -37.91
C THR A 369 6.63 7.51 -38.74
N LEU A 370 6.94 6.21 -38.91
CA LEU A 370 6.08 5.26 -39.61
C LEU A 370 4.72 5.10 -38.89
N PHE A 371 4.72 4.94 -37.56
CA PHE A 371 3.49 4.89 -36.77
C PHE A 371 2.66 6.17 -36.91
N TYR A 372 3.30 7.35 -36.87
CA TYR A 372 2.63 8.62 -37.06
C TYR A 372 1.98 8.72 -38.46
N GLN A 373 2.69 8.29 -39.52
CA GLN A 373 2.17 8.27 -40.88
C GLN A 373 0.96 7.34 -41.02
N LEU A 374 1.06 6.10 -40.49
CA LEU A 374 -0.03 5.12 -40.53
C LEU A 374 -1.25 5.62 -39.75
N ARG A 375 -1.06 6.15 -38.54
CA ARG A 375 -2.11 6.78 -37.75
C ARG A 375 -2.78 7.92 -38.49
N LYS A 376 -2.00 8.81 -39.12
CA LYS A 376 -2.54 9.93 -39.91
C LYS A 376 -3.43 9.41 -41.04
N LEU A 377 -2.96 8.43 -41.81
CA LEU A 377 -3.74 7.82 -42.89
C LEU A 377 -5.04 7.19 -42.38
N ARG A 378 -5.01 6.54 -41.21
CA ARG A 378 -6.18 5.94 -40.54
C ARG A 378 -7.20 7.01 -40.13
N GLU A 379 -6.75 8.05 -39.43
CA GLU A 379 -7.63 9.11 -38.91
C GLU A 379 -8.21 9.99 -40.03
N THR A 380 -7.45 10.24 -41.11
CA THR A 380 -7.94 11.03 -42.26
C THR A 380 -8.64 10.19 -43.32
N GLN A 381 -8.75 8.86 -43.13
CA GLN A 381 -9.32 7.92 -44.10
C GLN A 381 -8.74 8.07 -45.51
N SER A 382 -7.45 8.40 -45.60
CA SER A 382 -6.78 8.72 -46.87
C SER A 382 -5.76 7.67 -47.29
N ALA A 383 -5.81 6.47 -46.68
CA ALA A 383 -4.98 5.34 -47.04
C ALA A 383 -5.25 4.91 -48.49
N ASN A 384 -4.19 4.70 -49.27
CA ASN A 384 -4.27 4.17 -50.63
C ASN A 384 -3.06 3.27 -50.93
N ALA A 385 -3.10 2.54 -52.05
CA ALA A 385 -2.04 1.58 -52.37
C ALA A 385 -0.65 2.24 -52.54
N GLU A 386 -0.59 3.48 -53.00
CA GLU A 386 0.66 4.18 -53.29
C GLU A 386 1.34 4.67 -52.01
N ASN A 387 0.60 5.33 -51.11
CA ASN A 387 1.16 5.79 -49.84
C ASN A 387 1.52 4.63 -48.90
N LEU A 388 0.73 3.55 -48.87
CA LEU A 388 1.07 2.36 -48.08
C LEU A 388 2.27 1.61 -48.68
N LYS A 389 2.45 1.64 -50.00
CA LYS A 389 3.66 1.10 -50.64
C LYS A 389 4.90 1.90 -50.24
N GLU A 390 4.83 3.23 -50.22
CA GLU A 390 5.94 4.07 -49.75
C GLU A 390 6.29 3.78 -48.29
N ILE A 391 5.29 3.68 -47.42
CA ILE A 391 5.49 3.33 -46.00
C ILE A 391 6.10 1.93 -45.86
N LEU A 392 5.63 0.94 -46.64
CA LEU A 392 6.20 -0.41 -46.68
C LEU A 392 7.67 -0.40 -47.11
N GLU A 393 8.02 0.37 -48.14
CA GLU A 393 9.41 0.51 -48.59
C GLU A 393 10.28 1.14 -47.50
N ASN A 394 9.80 2.20 -46.84
CA ASN A 394 10.52 2.84 -45.74
C ASN A 394 10.67 1.90 -44.53
N TRP A 395 9.61 1.17 -44.17
CA TRP A 395 9.65 0.16 -43.11
C TRP A 395 10.61 -0.98 -43.45
N SER A 396 10.66 -1.46 -44.70
CA SER A 396 11.58 -2.52 -45.12
C SER A 396 13.07 -2.15 -44.99
N ARG A 397 13.37 -0.85 -44.97
CA ARG A 397 14.72 -0.29 -44.77
C ARG A 397 15.06 -0.03 -43.30
N THR A 398 14.09 -0.17 -42.39
CA THR A 398 14.37 -0.13 -40.95
C THR A 398 15.15 -1.36 -40.55
N GLU A 399 16.02 -1.22 -39.54
CA GLU A 399 16.79 -2.31 -38.98
C GLU A 399 15.88 -3.22 -38.14
N SER A 400 14.94 -2.62 -37.38
CA SER A 400 14.06 -3.34 -36.46
C SER A 400 12.97 -4.14 -37.15
N LYS A 401 12.53 -3.72 -38.34
CA LYS A 401 11.39 -4.30 -39.08
C LYS A 401 10.22 -4.66 -38.16
N ASN A 402 9.93 -3.71 -37.25
CA ASN A 402 8.99 -3.91 -36.16
C ASN A 402 7.67 -4.51 -36.69
N TRP A 403 7.31 -5.68 -36.19
CA TRP A 403 6.18 -6.47 -36.70
C TRP A 403 4.85 -5.72 -36.59
N LEU A 404 4.70 -4.84 -35.60
CA LEU A 404 3.47 -4.07 -35.38
C LEU A 404 3.24 -3.04 -36.50
N VAL A 405 4.30 -2.44 -37.03
CA VAL A 405 4.21 -1.54 -38.21
C VAL A 405 3.66 -2.32 -39.41
N GLY A 406 4.17 -3.53 -39.65
CA GLY A 406 3.66 -4.39 -40.72
C GLY A 406 2.20 -4.82 -40.50
N LEU A 407 1.80 -5.08 -39.25
CA LEU A 407 0.42 -5.39 -38.92
C LEU A 407 -0.51 -4.20 -39.21
N GLU A 408 -0.14 -2.98 -38.83
CA GLU A 408 -0.92 -1.76 -39.13
C GLU A 408 -0.99 -1.47 -40.64
N ILE A 409 0.09 -1.73 -41.40
CA ILE A 409 0.05 -1.65 -42.87
C ILE A 409 -0.98 -2.64 -43.41
N LEU A 410 -1.00 -3.89 -42.94
CA LEU A 410 -1.96 -4.90 -43.40
C LEU A 410 -3.40 -4.56 -43.05
N GLU A 411 -3.64 -4.01 -41.87
CA GLU A 411 -4.96 -3.53 -41.44
C GLU A 411 -5.51 -2.51 -42.44
N LEU A 412 -4.70 -1.49 -42.79
CA LEU A 412 -5.10 -0.47 -43.76
C LEU A 412 -5.23 -1.01 -45.18
N LEU A 413 -4.33 -1.91 -45.60
CA LEU A 413 -4.42 -2.58 -46.90
C LEU A 413 -5.66 -3.48 -47.01
N ASN A 414 -6.18 -4.00 -45.89
CA ASN A 414 -7.36 -4.86 -45.91
C ASN A 414 -8.64 -4.13 -46.35
N ASN A 415 -8.69 -2.83 -46.10
CA ASN A 415 -9.79 -1.96 -46.51
C ASN A 415 -9.68 -1.47 -47.96
N LEU A 416 -8.66 -1.92 -48.71
CA LEU A 416 -8.36 -1.49 -50.08
C LEU A 416 -8.41 -2.66 -51.06
N ASN A 417 -8.94 -2.42 -52.26
CA ASN A 417 -8.98 -3.39 -53.34
C ASN A 417 -7.66 -3.43 -54.12
N GLY A 418 -7.28 -4.61 -54.65
CA GLY A 418 -6.14 -4.76 -55.57
C GLY A 418 -4.76 -4.65 -54.92
N THR A 419 -4.65 -4.88 -53.61
CA THR A 419 -3.42 -4.71 -52.83
C THR A 419 -2.76 -6.03 -52.41
N ASP A 420 -3.17 -7.16 -53.00
CA ASP A 420 -2.72 -8.51 -52.60
C ASP A 420 -1.20 -8.67 -52.69
N SER A 421 -0.56 -8.08 -53.70
CA SER A 421 0.90 -8.10 -53.84
C SER A 421 1.62 -7.36 -52.70
N LEU A 422 1.05 -6.27 -52.21
CA LEU A 422 1.58 -5.52 -51.06
C LEU A 422 1.37 -6.31 -49.77
N LYS A 423 0.19 -6.94 -49.60
CA LYS A 423 -0.09 -7.79 -48.44
C LYS A 423 0.90 -8.95 -48.33
N GLU A 424 1.18 -9.63 -49.45
CA GLU A 424 2.18 -10.71 -49.48
C GLU A 424 3.60 -10.20 -49.22
N SER A 425 3.93 -8.99 -49.69
CA SER A 425 5.24 -8.38 -49.42
C SER A 425 5.45 -8.11 -47.92
N VAL A 426 4.44 -7.58 -47.23
CA VAL A 426 4.50 -7.36 -45.77
C VAL A 426 4.72 -8.67 -45.02
N LYS A 427 3.92 -9.70 -45.33
CA LYS A 427 4.07 -11.04 -44.70
C LYS A 427 5.46 -11.59 -44.91
N LYS A 428 5.96 -11.54 -46.15
CA LYS A 428 7.29 -12.06 -46.47
C LYS A 428 8.37 -11.38 -45.64
N ILE A 429 8.30 -10.07 -45.45
CA ILE A 429 9.27 -9.34 -44.63
C ILE A 429 9.24 -9.86 -43.20
N ILE A 430 8.08 -9.99 -42.57
CA ILE A 430 7.97 -10.43 -41.17
C ILE A 430 8.46 -11.86 -40.99
N LEU A 431 8.00 -12.77 -41.85
CA LEU A 431 8.35 -14.20 -41.80
C LEU A 431 9.84 -14.47 -42.08
N THR A 432 10.59 -13.50 -42.61
CA THR A 432 12.02 -13.68 -42.94
C THR A 432 12.97 -12.91 -42.04
N THR A 433 12.47 -12.02 -41.17
CA THR A 433 13.33 -11.06 -40.46
C THR A 433 13.10 -10.95 -38.97
N ASN A 434 12.05 -11.58 -38.44
CA ASN A 434 11.73 -11.56 -37.02
C ASN A 434 11.98 -12.92 -36.36
N ASP A 435 12.14 -12.91 -35.05
CA ASP A 435 12.19 -14.13 -34.24
C ASP A 435 10.83 -14.86 -34.22
N SER A 436 10.82 -16.11 -33.76
CA SER A 436 9.63 -16.97 -33.73
C SER A 436 8.48 -16.42 -32.88
N GLU A 437 8.78 -15.60 -31.88
CA GLU A 437 7.79 -15.01 -30.97
C GLU A 437 7.07 -13.85 -31.67
N SER A 438 7.84 -12.93 -32.26
CA SER A 438 7.35 -11.83 -33.09
C SER A 438 6.52 -12.32 -34.29
N GLU A 439 6.92 -13.44 -34.91
CA GLU A 439 6.12 -14.11 -35.95
C GLU A 439 4.76 -14.57 -35.41
N SER A 440 4.73 -15.21 -34.23
CA SER A 440 3.48 -15.68 -33.62
C SER A 440 2.52 -14.52 -33.34
N TYR A 441 2.99 -13.43 -32.73
CA TYR A 441 2.15 -12.25 -32.45
C TYR A 441 1.58 -11.63 -33.71
N PHE A 442 2.40 -11.53 -34.76
CA PHE A 442 1.95 -11.04 -36.04
C PHE A 442 0.88 -11.94 -36.67
N LEU A 443 1.07 -13.26 -36.65
CA LEU A 443 0.09 -14.20 -37.21
C LEU A 443 -1.25 -14.15 -36.49
N ASP A 444 -1.24 -14.03 -35.16
CA ASP A 444 -2.46 -13.88 -34.37
C ASP A 444 -3.17 -12.55 -34.65
N GLY A 445 -2.42 -11.44 -34.71
CA GLY A 445 -2.96 -10.15 -35.13
C GLY A 445 -3.54 -10.19 -36.56
N TYR A 446 -2.85 -10.86 -37.48
CA TYR A 446 -3.30 -10.98 -38.87
C TYR A 446 -4.58 -11.79 -39.01
N ARG A 447 -4.78 -12.84 -38.17
CA ARG A 447 -6.05 -13.56 -38.09
C ARG A 447 -7.18 -12.64 -37.67
N LEU A 448 -6.95 -11.73 -36.71
CA LEU A 448 -7.95 -10.76 -36.28
C LEU A 448 -8.33 -9.78 -37.39
N ILE A 449 -7.40 -9.36 -38.25
CA ILE A 449 -7.71 -8.48 -39.39
C ILE A 449 -8.58 -9.17 -40.44
N LYS A 450 -8.46 -10.50 -40.59
CA LYS A 450 -9.24 -11.29 -41.55
C LYS A 450 -10.67 -11.57 -41.09
N HIS A 451 -10.91 -11.54 -39.79
CA HIS A 451 -12.22 -11.73 -39.18
C HIS A 451 -12.93 -10.39 -39.01
#